data_AF-A0A678UZN3-F1
#
_entry.id   AF-A0A678UZN3-F1
#
_cell.length_a   1.000
_cell.length_b   1.000
_cell.length_c   1.000
_cell.angle_alpha   90.00
_cell.angle_beta   90.00
_cell.angle_gamma   90.00
#
_symmetry.space_group_name_H-M   'P 1'
#
loop_
_entity.id
_entity.type
_entity.pdbx_description
1 polymer ?
#
loop_
_entity_poly.entity_id
_entity_poly.type
_entity_poly.pdbx_seq_one_letter_code
_entity_poly.pdbx_strand_id
1 'polypeptide(L)' 'MGRKKLEIKRIENKSSRQVTFSKRRNGLIEKARQLSVLCDASVALLVVSP' A
#
# COMPACT_ATOMS: atom_id res chain seq x y z
N MET A 1 -6.06 -14.52 -12.87
CA MET A 1 -7.14 -13.54 -12.63
C MET A 1 -6.52 -12.14 -12.59
N GLY A 2 -6.95 -11.23 -13.47
CA GLY A 2 -6.35 -9.90 -13.62
C GLY A 2 -6.71 -8.89 -12.51
N ARG A 3 -6.22 -7.65 -12.66
CA ARG A 3 -6.52 -6.53 -11.76
C ARG A 3 -7.97 -6.10 -11.91
N LYS A 4 -8.76 -6.21 -10.84
CA LYS A 4 -10.14 -5.69 -10.78
C LYS A 4 -10.16 -4.27 -10.20
N LYS A 5 -11.02 -3.41 -10.75
CA LYS A 5 -11.30 -2.09 -10.16
C LYS A 5 -12.09 -2.29 -8.86
N LEU A 6 -11.69 -1.59 -7.81
CA LEU A 6 -12.34 -1.60 -6.51
C LEU A 6 -12.71 -0.16 -6.15
N GLU A 7 -13.84 0.03 -5.49
CA GLU A 7 -14.19 1.32 -4.89
C GLU A 7 -13.23 1.64 -3.73
N ILE A 8 -12.92 2.92 -3.56
CA ILE A 8 -12.11 3.40 -2.44
C ILE A 8 -13.02 3.56 -1.21
N LYS A 9 -13.30 2.43 -0.57
CA LYS A 9 -14.05 2.33 0.70
C LYS A 9 -13.46 1.23 1.59
N ARG A 10 -13.92 1.14 2.84
CA ARG A 10 -13.50 0.07 3.75
C ARG A 10 -13.87 -1.29 3.16
N ILE A 11 -12.91 -2.22 3.16
CA ILE A 11 -13.15 -3.61 2.73
C ILE A 11 -13.72 -4.37 3.91
N GLU A 12 -14.96 -4.83 3.81
CA GLU A 12 -15.65 -5.55 4.88
C GLU A 12 -15.09 -6.96 5.09
N ASN A 13 -14.84 -7.69 3.99
CA ASN A 13 -14.27 -9.02 4.06
C ASN A 13 -12.84 -8.99 4.64
N LYS A 14 -12.65 -9.64 5.80
CA LYS A 14 -11.38 -9.65 6.56
C LYS A 14 -10.20 -10.20 5.74
N SER A 15 -10.37 -11.34 5.07
CA SER A 15 -9.32 -11.97 4.27
C SER A 15 -8.90 -11.10 3.08
N SER A 16 -9.88 -10.57 2.34
CA SER A 16 -9.64 -9.64 1.24
C SER A 16 -8.97 -8.35 1.71
N ARG A 17 -9.35 -7.84 2.90
CA ARG A 17 -8.74 -6.66 3.51
C ARG A 17 -7.28 -6.92 3.87
N GLN A 18 -6.97 -8.05 4.49
CA GLN A 18 -5.61 -8.42 4.88
C GLN A 18 -4.69 -8.60 3.65
N VAL A 19 -5.16 -9.34 2.63
CA VAL A 19 -4.39 -9.52 1.39
C VAL A 19 -4.19 -8.19 0.68
N THR A 20 -5.23 -7.35 0.60
CA THR A 20 -5.14 -6.03 -0.02
C THR A 20 -4.18 -5.11 0.74
N PHE A 21 -4.23 -5.13 2.08
CA PHE A 21 -3.30 -4.38 2.94
C PHE A 21 -1.85 -4.77 2.64
N SER A 22 -1.53 -6.07 2.67
CA SER A 22 -0.17 -6.56 2.41
C SER A 22 0.33 -6.13 1.03
N LYS A 23 -0.50 -6.27 -0.02
CA LYS A 23 -0.13 -5.86 -1.39
C LYS A 23 0.07 -4.34 -1.51
N ARG A 24 -0.82 -3.54 -0.93
CA ARG A 24 -0.73 -2.06 -1.00
C ARG A 24 0.43 -1.52 -0.16
N ARG A 25 0.65 -2.06 1.04
CA ARG A 25 1.79 -1.71 1.90
C ARG A 25 3.11 -1.91 1.17
N ASN A 26 3.30 -3.07 0.53
CA ASN A 26 4.53 -3.34 -0.21
C ASN A 26 4.72 -2.35 -1.38
N GLY A 27 3.65 -2.05 -2.12
CA GLY A 27 3.70 -1.03 -3.18
C GLY A 27 3.99 0.38 -2.65
N LEU A 28 3.47 0.74 -1.48
CA LEU A 28 3.70 2.04 -0.85
C LEU A 28 5.14 2.20 -0.37
N ILE A 29 5.72 1.15 0.23
CA ILE A 29 7.12 1.14 0.66
C ILE A 29 8.04 1.34 -0.56
N GLU A 30 7.80 0.62 -1.65
CA GLU A 30 8.61 0.77 -2.86
C GLU A 30 8.48 2.18 -3.46
N LYS A 31 7.28 2.77 -3.41
CA LYS A 31 7.08 4.16 -3.85
C LYS A 31 7.79 5.19 -2.96
N ALA A 32 7.76 5.00 -1.64
CA ALA A 32 8.51 5.86 -0.72
C ALA A 32 10.02 5.77 -0.98
N ARG A 33 10.55 4.56 -1.23
CA ARG A 33 11.95 4.34 -1.61
C ARG A 33 12.30 5.04 -2.92
N GLN A 34 11.48 4.87 -3.96
CA GLN A 34 11.66 5.54 -5.25
C GLN A 34 11.68 7.05 -5.11
N LEU A 35 10.75 7.62 -4.32
CA LEU A 35 10.69 9.06 -4.07
C LEU A 35 11.96 9.57 -3.38
N SER A 36 12.42 8.86 -2.36
CA SER A 36 13.64 9.24 -1.63
C SER A 36 14.86 9.28 -2.54
N VAL A 37 15.04 8.26 -3.40
CA VAL A 37 16.18 8.19 -4.33
C VAL A 37 16.08 9.22 -5.46
N LEU A 38 14.89 9.40 -6.06
CA LEU A 38 14.72 10.28 -7.21
C LEU A 38 14.79 11.76 -6.87
N CYS A 39 14.39 12.12 -5.65
CA CYS A 39 14.28 13.52 -5.23
C CYS A 39 15.28 13.90 -4.13
N ASP A 40 16.20 12.99 -3.77
CA ASP A 40 17.15 13.15 -2.66
C ASP A 40 16.50 13.66 -1.37
N ALA A 41 15.35 13.05 -1.03
CA ALA A 41 14.49 13.50 0.06
C ALA A 41 14.47 12.48 1.20
N SER A 42 14.49 12.97 2.43
CA SER A 42 14.21 12.15 3.62
C SER A 42 12.71 11.85 3.69
N VAL A 43 12.34 10.58 3.58
CA VAL A 43 10.94 10.13 3.58
C VAL A 43 10.70 9.16 4.73
N ALA A 44 9.68 9.42 5.55
CA ALA A 44 9.23 8.52 6.61
C ALA A 44 7.83 7.97 6.29
N LEU A 45 7.62 6.68 6.55
CA LEU A 45 6.33 6.01 6.36
C LEU A 45 5.94 5.26 7.64
N LEU A 46 4.74 5.53 8.16
CA LEU A 46 4.15 4.80 9.29
C LEU A 46 2.90 4.05 8.82
N VAL A 47 2.91 2.73 8.94
CA VAL A 47 1.76 1.87 8.59
C VAL A 47 1.53 0.90 9.74
N VAL A 48 0.33 0.95 10.32
CA VAL A 48 -0.09 0.08 11.43
C VAL A 48 -1.05 -0.97 10.88
N SER A 49 -0.83 -2.23 11.23
CA SER A 49 -1.80 -3.30 10.94
C SER A 49 -2.91 -3.30 11.99
N PRO A 50 -4.19 -3.45 11.59
CA PRO A 50 -5.27 -3.77 12.52
C PRO A 50 -5.21 -5.22 13.01
#